data_AF-A0A2V8N0Q6-F1
#
_entry.id   AF-A0A2V8N0Q6-F1
#
_cell.length_a   1.000
_cell.length_b   1.000
_cell.length_c   1.000
_cell.angle_alpha   90.00
_cell.angle_beta   90.00
_cell.angle_gamma   90.00
#
_symmetry.space_group_name_H-M   'P 1'
#
loop_
_entity.id
_entity.type
_entity.pdbx_description
1 polymer ?
#
loop_
_entity_poly.entity_id
_entity_poly.type
_entity_poly.pdbx_seq_one_letter_code
_entity_poly.pdbx_strand_id
1 'polypeptide(L)' 'MRTSDHNASSLALYIGKTGVLRCEYLSVDVTIADAKRSYGRTLLLVRPVSGTGEQWVEESRVTGISEREIS' A
#
# COMPACT_ATOMS: atom_id res chain seq x y z
N MET A 1 8.19 -26.76 11.29
CA MET A 1 8.04 -26.14 9.96
C MET A 1 6.55 -26.02 9.64
N ARG A 2 6.00 -24.79 9.66
CA ARG A 2 4.72 -24.35 9.05
C ARG A 2 4.35 -22.95 9.58
N THR A 3 4.91 -21.90 8.98
CA THR A 3 4.51 -20.49 9.21
C THR A 3 4.71 -19.67 7.95
N SER A 4 4.38 -20.24 6.79
CA SER A 4 4.58 -19.57 5.48
C SER A 4 3.27 -19.13 4.84
N ASP A 5 2.15 -19.78 5.17
CA ASP A 5 0.89 -19.59 4.43
C ASP A 5 -0.03 -18.48 4.98
N HIS A 6 0.20 -17.99 6.20
CA HIS A 6 -0.60 -16.88 6.76
C HIS A 6 -0.14 -15.49 6.27
N ASN A 7 1.11 -15.36 5.79
CA ASN A 7 1.72 -14.05 5.49
C ASN A 7 1.46 -13.55 4.06
N ALA A 8 1.30 -14.44 3.08
CA ALA A 8 0.94 -14.01 1.72
C ALA A 8 -0.50 -13.47 1.67
N SER A 9 -1.39 -14.11 2.42
CA SER A 9 -2.82 -13.78 2.51
C SER A 9 -3.07 -12.39 3.06
N SER A 10 -2.24 -11.90 3.99
CA SER A 10 -2.39 -10.57 4.57
C SER A 10 -1.90 -9.45 3.66
N LEU A 11 -0.90 -9.70 2.79
CA LEU A 11 -0.42 -8.71 1.83
C LEU A 11 -1.40 -8.49 0.68
N ALA A 12 -2.10 -9.54 0.27
CA ALA A 12 -3.15 -9.45 -0.73
C ALA A 12 -4.28 -8.49 -0.31
N LEU A 13 -4.47 -8.27 1.00
CA LEU A 13 -5.49 -7.35 1.52
C LEU A 13 -5.23 -5.88 1.18
N TYR A 14 -4.03 -5.52 0.74
CA TYR A 14 -3.72 -4.13 0.38
C TYR A 14 -3.95 -3.85 -1.12
N ILE A 15 -3.78 -4.84 -1.98
CA ILE A 15 -3.76 -4.65 -3.43
C ILE A 15 -5.14 -4.17 -3.91
N GLY A 16 -5.16 -3.12 -4.74
CA GLY A 16 -6.37 -2.51 -5.28
C GLY A 16 -7.05 -1.52 -4.34
N LYS A 17 -6.63 -1.43 -3.07
CA LYS A 17 -7.15 -0.41 -2.13
C LYS A 17 -6.54 0.95 -2.39
N THR A 18 -7.23 1.97 -1.92
CA THR A 18 -6.75 3.35 -1.92
C THR A 18 -6.42 3.82 -0.53
N GLY A 19 -5.51 4.77 -0.41
CA GLY A 19 -5.20 5.45 0.84
C GLY A 19 -4.52 6.79 0.57
N VAL A 20 -4.11 7.46 1.64
CA VAL A 20 -3.42 8.75 1.57
C VAL A 20 -1.95 8.54 1.92
N LEU A 21 -1.07 8.73 0.95
CA LEU A 21 0.38 8.73 1.16
C LEU A 21 0.81 10.07 1.76
N ARG A 22 1.48 10.01 2.92
CA ARG A 22 2.16 11.16 3.52
C ARG A 22 3.59 11.31 2.96
N CYS A 23 3.87 12.49 2.41
CA CYS A 23 5.17 12.95 1.93
C CYS A 23 5.59 14.18 2.73
N GLU A 24 6.03 13.96 3.97
CA GLU A 24 6.35 15.02 4.94
C GLU A 24 5.19 15.99 5.18
N TYR A 25 5.15 17.09 4.42
CA TYR A 25 4.19 18.19 4.52
C TYR A 25 3.07 18.15 3.48
N LEU A 26 3.12 17.20 2.54
CA LEU A 26 2.08 17.00 1.53
C LEU A 26 1.48 15.60 1.63
N SER A 27 0.24 15.48 1.17
CA SER A 27 -0.50 14.22 1.12
C SER A 27 -0.96 13.96 -0.31
N VAL A 28 -0.88 12.70 -0.75
CA VAL A 28 -1.27 12.28 -2.10
C VAL A 28 -2.22 11.09 -1.99
N ASP A 29 -3.38 11.18 -2.63
CA ASP A 29 -4.25 10.02 -2.79
C ASP A 29 -3.57 9.00 -3.70
N VAL A 30 -3.46 7.77 -3.22
CA VAL A 30 -2.77 6.68 -3.92
C VAL A 30 -3.61 5.42 -3.99
N THR A 31 -3.39 4.62 -5.03
CA THR A 31 -3.80 3.23 -5.13
C THR A 31 -2.61 2.32 -4.83
N ILE A 32 -2.84 1.24 -4.12
CA ILE A 32 -1.83 0.24 -3.81
C ILE A 32 -1.82 -0.81 -4.93
N ALA A 33 -0.72 -0.87 -5.69
CA ALA A 33 -0.55 -1.77 -6.83
C ALA A 33 0.05 -3.13 -6.42
N ASP A 34 0.87 -3.17 -5.37
CA ASP A 34 1.52 -4.37 -4.87
C ASP A 34 1.92 -4.19 -3.39
N ALA A 35 2.20 -5.29 -2.70
CA ALA A 35 2.65 -5.30 -1.32
C ALA A 35 3.69 -6.42 -1.10
N LYS A 36 4.77 -6.10 -0.39
CA LYS A 36 5.81 -7.08 -0.04
C LYS A 36 6.34 -6.89 1.37
N ARG A 37 6.95 -7.95 1.90
CA ARG A 37 7.75 -7.87 3.13
C ARG A 37 9.21 -7.62 2.76
N SER A 38 9.84 -6.69 3.46
CA SER A 38 11.26 -6.39 3.32
C SER A 38 11.83 -6.05 4.69
N TYR A 39 12.83 -6.81 5.14
CA TYR A 39 13.51 -6.60 6.44
C TYR A 39 12.55 -6.39 7.63
N GLY A 40 11.49 -7.20 7.72
CA GLY A 40 10.50 -7.14 8.80
C GLY A 40 9.43 -6.04 8.66
N ARG A 41 9.51 -5.20 7.61
CA ARG A 41 8.54 -4.15 7.30
C ARG A 41 7.62 -4.56 6.16
N THR A 42 6.41 -4.00 6.14
CA THR A 42 5.51 -4.05 4.98
C THR A 42 5.81 -2.86 4.09
N LEU A 43 6.13 -3.13 2.82
CA LEU A 43 6.26 -2.12 1.79
C LEU A 43 5.08 -2.21 0.83
N LEU A 44 4.54 -1.06 0.46
CA LEU A 44 3.44 -0.91 -0.49
C LEU A 44 3.99 -0.23 -1.74
N LEU A 45 3.70 -0.80 -2.92
CA LEU A 45 3.93 -0.12 -4.19
C LEU A 45 2.72 0.76 -4.45
N VAL A 46 2.90 2.06 -4.43
CA VAL A 46 1.80 3.02 -4.58
C VAL A 46 1.88 3.77 -5.89
N ARG A 47 0.71 4.03 -6.49
CA ARG A 47 0.48 4.88 -7.66
C ARG A 47 -0.40 6.05 -7.26
N PRO A 48 -0.11 7.30 -7.64
CA PRO A 48 -1.02 8.39 -7.37
C PRO A 48 -2.33 8.21 -8.15
N VAL A 49 -3.46 8.60 -7.55
CA VAL A 49 -4.78 8.59 -8.23
C VAL A 49 -4.80 9.59 -9.38
N SER A 50 -4.05 10.70 -9.25
CA SER A 50 -3.84 11.70 -10.30
C SER A 50 -2.35 12.02 -10.41
N GLY A 51 -1.81 11.95 -11.63
CA GLY A 51 -0.37 12.07 -11.89
C GLY A 51 0.20 10.77 -12.44
N THR A 52 1.53 10.62 -12.35
CA THR A 52 2.25 9.49 -12.95
C THR A 52 3.35 8.97 -12.02
N GLY A 53 3.75 7.71 -12.21
CA GLY A 53 4.85 7.09 -11.49
C GLY A 53 4.40 6.12 -10.40
N GLU A 54 5.39 5.46 -9.81
CA GLU A 54 5.24 4.43 -8.79
C GLU A 54 6.35 4.54 -7.77
N GLN A 55 6.05 4.25 -6.51
CA GLN A 55 7.06 4.25 -5.45
C GLN A 55 6.78 3.17 -4.41
N TRP A 56 7.83 2.45 -4.00
CA TRP A 56 7.76 1.63 -2.81
C TRP A 56 7.86 2.51 -1.57
N VAL A 57 6.87 2.42 -0.68
CA VAL A 57 6.79 3.15 0.57
C VAL A 57 6.51 2.20 1.72
N GLU A 58 6.88 2.58 2.95
CA GLU A 58 6.47 1.83 4.13
C GLU A 58 4.96 2.00 4.35
N GLU A 59 4.30 0.91 4.77
CA GLU A 59 2.87 0.92 5.11
C GLU A 59 2.51 2.06 6.06
N SER A 60 3.36 2.35 7.04
CA SER A 60 3.18 3.42 8.04
C SER A 60 3.03 4.83 7.44
N ARG A 61 3.41 5.02 6.17
CA ARG A 61 3.26 6.28 5.44
C ARG A 61 1.92 6.41 4.73
N VAL A 62 1.13 5.34 4.67
CA VAL A 62 -0.18 5.32 4.02
C VAL A 62 -1.27 5.19 5.08
N THR A 63 -2.18 6.16 5.13
CA THR A 63 -3.29 6.17 6.09
C THR A 63 -4.63 6.00 5.38
N GLY A 64 -5.66 5.62 6.13
CA GLY A 64 -7.02 5.52 5.62
C GLY A 64 -7.21 4.48 4.52
N ILE A 65 -6.46 3.37 4.57
CA ILE A 65 -6.53 2.32 3.55
C ILE A 65 -7.93 1.70 3.53
N SER A 66 -8.64 1.86 2.42
CA SER A 66 -9.99 1.35 2.22
C SER A 66 -10.23 0.92 0.78
N GLU A 67 -11.29 0.13 0.59
CA GLU A 67 -11.85 -0.11 -0.74
C GLU A 67 -12.53 1.19 -1.16
N ARG A 68 -12.07 1.82 -2.25
CA ARG A 68 -12.80 2.95 -2.85
C ARG A 68 -13.90 2.36 -3.73
N GLU A 69 -15.15 2.65 -3.43
CA GLU A 69 -16.20 2.54 -4.43
C GLU A 69 -15.92 3.61 -5.49
N ILE A 70 -15.60 3.17 -6.70
CA ILE A 70 -15.52 4.07 -7.86
C ILE A 70 -16.97 4.35 -8.27
N SER A 71 -17.54 5.44 -7.76
CA SER A 71 -18.83 6.00 -8.20
C SER A 71 -18.66 6.83 -9.47
#